data_AF-A0A8H5SNE0-F1
#
_entry.id   AF-A0A8H5SNE0-F1
#
_cell.length_a   1.000
_cell.length_b   1.000
_cell.length_c   1.000
_cell.angle_alpha   90.00
_cell.angle_beta   90.00
_cell.angle_gamma   90.00
#
_symmetry.space_group_name_H-M   'P 1'
#
loop_
_entity.id
_entity.type
_entity.pdbx_description
1 polymer ?
#
loop_
_entity_poly.entity_id
_entity_poly.type
_entity_poly.pdbx_seq_one_letter_code
_entity_poly.pdbx_strand_id
1 'polypeptide(L)'
;MAAPPAYQAVPDDIPPSGLKDQDLDITAPFRDLLIAPNPIEPEPNSCLAHLRLLFAFEALKEDIGYTDGLWGIWDTRSDGNIQVRENGDVIEHPFSADCAPSDEDRAKSLSKLREKRWALYVARAANRYEAWWDSLAREHPPLTEGDMRDLNSPFFGHSVDGENPSWWKKKALPPL
;
A
#
# COMPACT_ATOMS: atom_id res chain seq x y z
N MET A 1 -23.63 -26.27 4.24
CA MET A 1 -22.62 -25.19 4.38
C MET A 1 -23.30 -23.90 3.96
N ALA A 2 -23.57 -23.01 4.91
CA ALA A 2 -24.23 -21.73 4.63
C ALA A 2 -23.20 -20.72 4.12
N ALA A 3 -23.57 -19.93 3.12
CA ALA A 3 -22.73 -18.84 2.61
C ALA A 3 -22.50 -17.79 3.71
N PRO A 4 -21.32 -17.13 3.75
CA PRO A 4 -21.08 -16.04 4.69
C PRO A 4 -22.04 -14.87 4.39
N PRO A 5 -22.47 -14.13 5.43
CA PRO A 5 -23.38 -13.00 5.28
C PRO A 5 -22.79 -11.92 4.36
N ALA A 6 -23.65 -11.34 3.53
CA ALA A 6 -23.29 -10.19 2.70
C ALA A 6 -22.97 -8.97 3.58
N TYR A 7 -21.94 -8.22 3.21
CA TYR A 7 -21.50 -7.02 3.94
C TYR A 7 -22.56 -5.91 3.80
N GLN A 8 -23.45 -5.80 4.79
CA GLN A 8 -24.31 -4.63 4.93
C GLN A 8 -23.48 -3.51 5.57
N ALA A 9 -23.24 -2.44 4.82
CA ALA A 9 -22.71 -1.20 5.36
C ALA A 9 -23.71 -0.69 6.41
N VAL A 10 -23.28 -0.63 7.67
CA VAL A 10 -24.04 -0.01 8.76
C VAL A 10 -24.03 1.49 8.51
N PRO A 11 -25.19 2.18 8.47
CA PRO A 11 -25.24 3.63 8.37
C PRO A 11 -24.61 4.25 9.63
N ASP A 12 -23.75 5.26 9.44
CA ASP A 12 -22.82 5.86 10.40
C ASP A 12 -23.44 6.58 11.64
N ASP A 13 -24.73 6.42 11.93
CA ASP A 13 -25.43 7.31 12.87
C ASP A 13 -25.59 6.77 14.31
N ILE A 14 -24.86 5.73 14.73
CA ILE A 14 -24.89 5.29 16.14
C ILE A 14 -23.47 4.97 16.65
N PRO A 15 -22.82 5.88 17.41
CA PRO A 15 -21.55 5.60 18.02
C PRO A 15 -21.73 4.67 19.25
N PRO A 16 -21.04 3.52 19.31
CA PRO A 16 -20.94 2.75 20.55
C PRO A 16 -20.09 3.54 21.56
N SER A 17 -20.74 3.93 22.66
CA SER A 17 -20.08 4.59 23.79
C SER A 17 -18.98 3.68 24.36
N GLY A 18 -17.70 4.07 24.27
CA GLY A 18 -16.66 3.30 24.94
C GLY A 18 -15.19 3.61 24.66
N LEU A 19 -14.82 4.35 23.62
CA LEU A 19 -13.45 4.83 23.43
C LEU A 19 -13.50 6.31 23.10
N LYS A 20 -12.81 7.12 23.91
CA LYS A 20 -12.47 8.48 23.50
C LYS A 20 -11.53 8.34 22.32
N ASP A 21 -12.05 8.48 21.12
CA ASP A 21 -11.25 8.84 19.96
C ASP A 21 -10.49 10.09 20.38
N GLN A 22 -9.20 9.93 20.65
CA GLN A 22 -8.31 11.08 20.62
C GLN A 22 -8.39 11.50 19.15
N ASP A 23 -9.04 12.64 18.90
CA ASP A 23 -8.92 13.40 17.66
C ASP A 23 -7.43 13.79 17.51
N LEU A 24 -6.59 12.79 17.24
CA LEU A 24 -5.29 12.99 16.65
C LEU A 24 -5.62 13.51 15.28
N ASP A 25 -5.66 14.82 15.14
CA ASP A 25 -5.82 15.46 13.86
C ASP A 25 -4.65 15.00 12.98
N ILE A 26 -4.90 13.96 12.17
CA ILE A 26 -3.94 13.34 11.26
C ILE A 26 -3.42 14.40 10.28
N THR A 27 -4.19 15.48 10.08
CA THR A 27 -3.82 16.60 9.22
C THR A 27 -2.90 17.62 9.89
N ALA A 28 -2.80 17.64 11.23
CA ALA A 28 -1.97 18.58 11.98
C ALA A 28 -0.52 18.69 11.48
N PRO A 29 0.23 17.58 11.21
CA PRO A 29 1.58 17.67 10.67
C PRO A 29 1.64 18.15 9.21
N PHE A 30 0.51 18.18 8.49
CA PHE A 30 0.41 18.60 7.10
C PHE A 30 -0.14 20.03 6.93
N ARG A 31 -0.64 20.67 8.01
CA ARG A 31 -1.22 22.03 7.94
C ARG A 31 -0.22 23.09 7.48
N ASP A 32 1.05 22.93 7.84
CA ASP A 32 2.12 23.84 7.45
C ASP A 32 2.78 23.46 6.11
N LEU A 33 2.35 22.34 5.50
CA LEU A 33 2.98 21.78 4.31
C LEU A 33 2.41 22.40 3.03
N LEU A 34 2.97 23.54 2.63
CA LEU A 34 2.62 24.21 1.39
C LEU A 34 3.44 23.65 0.23
N ILE A 35 2.79 22.88 -0.66
CA ILE A 35 3.39 22.33 -1.88
C ILE A 35 2.78 23.07 -3.07
N ALA A 36 3.62 23.71 -3.87
CA ALA A 36 3.18 24.34 -5.12
C ALA A 36 2.77 23.25 -6.14
N PRO A 37 1.68 23.42 -6.89
CA PRO A 37 1.22 22.45 -7.89
C PRO A 37 2.10 22.43 -9.15
N ASN A 38 3.00 23.40 -9.30
CA ASN A 38 3.86 23.54 -10.46
C ASN A 38 5.23 22.89 -10.20
N PRO A 39 5.84 22.26 -11.22
CA PRO A 39 7.20 21.73 -11.10
C PRO A 39 8.18 22.90 -10.91
N ILE A 40 8.69 23.04 -9.69
CA ILE A 40 9.65 24.06 -9.25
C ILE A 40 10.85 23.33 -8.63
N GLU A 41 12.00 24.01 -8.55
CA GLU A 41 13.15 23.57 -7.77
C GLU A 41 12.73 23.18 -6.33
N PRO A 42 13.29 22.11 -5.74
CA PRO A 42 12.80 21.59 -4.47
C PRO A 42 12.96 22.60 -3.33
N GLU A 43 11.85 23.19 -2.91
CA GLU A 43 11.74 24.03 -1.72
C GLU A 43 11.85 23.20 -0.44
N PRO A 44 12.26 23.80 0.71
CA PRO A 44 12.37 23.09 1.99
C PRO A 44 11.09 22.34 2.40
N ASN A 45 9.91 22.89 2.09
CA ASN A 45 8.62 22.25 2.36
C ASN A 45 8.40 21.00 1.50
N SER A 46 8.86 21.01 0.24
CA SER A 46 8.84 19.82 -0.61
C SER A 46 9.76 18.74 -0.05
N CYS A 47 10.98 19.10 0.35
CA CYS A 47 11.90 18.17 1.00
C CYS A 47 11.30 17.57 2.29
N LEU A 48 10.66 18.40 3.12
CA LEU A 48 9.98 17.94 4.34
C LEU A 48 8.85 16.95 4.00
N ALA A 49 8.04 17.25 2.98
CA ALA A 49 6.98 16.36 2.51
C ALA A 49 7.53 14.98 2.12
N HIS A 50 8.60 14.95 1.34
CA HIS A 50 9.24 13.71 0.90
C HIS A 50 9.80 12.91 2.07
N LEU A 51 10.47 13.56 3.04
CA LEU A 51 10.99 12.91 4.23
C LEU A 51 9.87 12.30 5.09
N ARG A 52 8.74 13.01 5.23
CA ARG A 52 7.56 12.48 5.93
C ARG A 52 6.96 11.28 5.23
N LEU A 53 6.91 11.28 3.90
CA LEU A 53 6.48 10.14 3.11
C LEU A 53 7.40 8.94 3.29
N LEU A 54 8.72 9.14 3.24
CA LEU A 54 9.70 8.07 3.46
C LEU A 54 9.56 7.47 4.87
N PHE A 55 9.35 8.31 5.88
CA PHE A 55 9.09 7.86 7.24
C PHE A 55 7.79 7.03 7.34
N ALA A 56 6.73 7.45 6.63
CA ALA A 56 5.49 6.68 6.59
C ALA A 56 5.69 5.30 5.95
N PHE A 57 6.50 5.20 4.88
CA PHE A 57 6.83 3.91 4.27
C PHE A 57 7.68 3.02 5.17
N GLU A 58 8.62 3.58 5.92
CA GLU A 58 9.38 2.84 6.92
C GLU A 58 8.46 2.30 8.02
N ALA A 59 7.62 3.16 8.60
CA ALA A 59 6.66 2.75 9.63
C ALA A 59 5.71 1.65 9.14
N LEU A 60 5.21 1.78 7.91
CA LEU A 60 4.36 0.77 7.27
C LEU A 60 5.11 -0.53 7.02
N LYS A 61 6.37 -0.46 6.58
CA LYS A 61 7.23 -1.64 6.39
C LYS A 61 7.42 -2.40 7.70
N GLU A 62 7.70 -1.70 8.79
CA GLU A 62 7.84 -2.33 10.10
C GLU A 62 6.50 -2.94 10.56
N ASP A 63 5.38 -2.23 10.45
CA ASP A 63 4.05 -2.73 10.83
C ASP A 63 3.70 -4.04 10.11
N ILE A 64 3.84 -4.07 8.78
CA ILE A 64 3.63 -5.27 7.96
C ILE A 64 4.65 -6.37 8.29
N GLY A 65 5.90 -5.99 8.51
CA GLY A 65 6.97 -6.92 8.86
C GLY A 65 6.67 -7.66 10.17
N TYR A 66 6.29 -6.93 11.22
CA TYR A 66 5.98 -7.48 12.55
C TYR A 66 4.58 -8.09 12.68
N THR A 67 3.73 -8.00 11.65
CA THR A 67 2.43 -8.68 11.65
C THR A 67 2.63 -10.19 11.43
N ASP A 68 2.69 -10.95 12.52
CA ASP A 68 2.82 -12.41 12.46
C ASP A 68 1.60 -13.08 11.80
N GLY A 69 1.86 -14.15 11.05
CA GLY A 69 0.84 -14.92 10.34
C GLY A 69 0.28 -14.26 9.07
N LEU A 70 0.69 -13.03 8.74
CA LEU A 70 0.21 -12.33 7.55
C LEU A 70 0.52 -13.14 6.27
N TRP A 71 -0.52 -13.41 5.47
CA TRP A 71 -0.50 -14.29 4.29
C TRP A 71 0.00 -15.72 4.56
N GLY A 72 -0.16 -16.22 5.78
CA GLY A 72 0.29 -17.56 6.18
C GLY A 72 1.81 -17.67 6.40
N ILE A 73 2.50 -16.53 6.45
CA ILE A 73 3.92 -16.45 6.81
C ILE A 73 4.01 -16.25 8.32
N TRP A 74 4.42 -17.28 9.04
CA TRP A 74 4.54 -17.28 10.50
C TRP A 74 5.99 -17.11 10.94
N ASP A 75 6.23 -16.37 12.02
CA ASP A 75 7.56 -16.20 12.63
C ASP A 75 8.11 -17.52 13.17
N THR A 76 7.26 -18.48 13.54
CA THR A 76 7.68 -19.84 13.93
C THR A 76 8.48 -20.55 12.84
N ARG A 77 8.35 -20.13 11.58
CA ARG A 77 9.17 -20.64 10.46
C ARG A 77 10.64 -20.22 10.55
N SER A 78 10.99 -19.20 11.33
CA SER A 78 12.39 -18.82 11.56
C SER A 78 13.16 -19.84 12.38
N ASP A 79 12.43 -20.70 13.11
CA ASP A 79 13.03 -21.69 14.01
C ASP A 79 13.30 -23.03 13.30
N GLY A 80 12.79 -23.20 12.07
CA GLY A 80 12.97 -24.40 11.26
C GLY A 80 14.05 -24.26 10.18
N ASN A 81 14.59 -25.40 9.71
CA ASN A 81 15.50 -25.44 8.58
C ASN A 81 14.69 -25.57 7.27
N ILE A 82 14.40 -24.44 6.62
CA ILE A 82 13.76 -24.42 5.31
C ILE A 82 14.84 -24.63 4.24
N GLN A 83 14.84 -25.79 3.61
CA GLN A 83 15.70 -26.07 2.46
C GLN A 83 14.92 -25.88 1.17
N VAL A 84 15.34 -24.92 0.35
CA VAL A 84 14.86 -24.76 -1.02
C VAL A 84 15.77 -25.59 -1.91
N ARG A 85 15.24 -26.67 -2.50
CA ARG A 85 15.99 -27.49 -3.45
C ARG A 85 16.20 -26.74 -4.77
N GLU A 86 17.17 -27.19 -5.56
CA GLU A 86 17.51 -26.62 -6.88
C GLU A 86 16.33 -26.63 -7.86
N ASN A 87 15.39 -27.57 -7.69
CA ASN A 87 14.15 -27.68 -8.47
C ASN A 87 13.02 -26.74 -7.99
N GLY A 88 13.26 -25.91 -6.97
CA GLY A 88 12.28 -24.98 -6.41
C GLY A 88 11.37 -25.58 -5.35
N ASP A 89 11.50 -26.87 -5.02
CA ASP A 89 10.72 -27.49 -3.96
C ASP A 89 11.18 -27.00 -2.59
N VAL A 90 10.21 -26.60 -1.76
CA VAL A 90 10.44 -26.18 -0.38
C VAL A 90 10.24 -27.38 0.53
N ILE A 91 11.31 -27.85 1.16
CA ILE A 91 11.24 -28.87 2.21
C ILE A 91 11.39 -28.17 3.55
N GLU A 92 10.29 -28.18 4.29
CA GLU A 92 10.28 -27.80 5.69
C GLU A 92 10.74 -29.02 6.50
N HIS A 93 11.99 -29.02 6.94
CA HIS A 93 12.44 -30.06 7.86
C HIS A 93 11.84 -29.76 9.25
N PRO A 94 11.18 -30.74 9.89
CA PRO A 94 10.69 -30.57 11.25
C PRO A 94 11.86 -30.25 12.19
N PHE A 95 11.58 -29.47 13.24
CA PHE A 95 12.50 -29.11 14.34
C PHE A 95 13.46 -30.28 14.66
N SER A 96 14.71 -30.21 14.19
CA SER A 96 15.74 -31.14 14.65
C SER A 96 16.30 -30.58 15.95
N ALA A 97 15.95 -31.19 17.08
CA ALA A 97 16.43 -30.80 18.40
C ALA A 97 17.97 -30.76 18.52
N ASP A 98 18.68 -31.41 17.60
CA ASP A 98 20.13 -31.60 17.61
C ASP A 98 20.93 -30.41 17.03
N CYS A 99 20.26 -29.38 16.50
CA CYS A 99 20.92 -28.17 16.03
C CYS A 99 19.99 -26.97 16.22
N ALA A 100 19.92 -26.46 17.45
CA ALA A 100 19.25 -25.19 17.70
C ALA A 100 19.99 -24.09 16.91
N PRO A 101 19.30 -23.34 16.03
CA PRO A 101 19.94 -22.25 15.30
C PRO A 101 20.49 -21.24 16.29
N SER A 102 21.67 -20.68 15.98
CA SER A 102 22.19 -19.53 16.74
C SER A 102 21.15 -18.41 16.75
N ASP A 103 21.11 -17.61 17.82
CA ASP A 103 20.25 -16.42 17.90
C ASP A 103 20.46 -15.49 16.69
N GLU A 104 21.68 -15.43 16.16
CA GLU A 104 22.01 -14.67 14.97
C GLU A 104 21.35 -15.24 13.70
N ASP A 105 21.33 -16.56 13.54
CA ASP A 105 20.71 -17.22 12.38
C ASP A 105 19.19 -17.13 12.43
N ARG A 106 18.63 -17.18 13.64
CA ARG A 106 17.21 -16.91 13.89
C ARG A 106 16.86 -15.47 13.52
N ALA A 107 17.63 -14.50 13.98
CA ALA A 107 17.43 -13.09 13.65
C ALA A 107 17.49 -12.84 12.14
N LYS A 108 18.48 -13.43 11.45
CA LYS A 108 18.58 -13.36 9.97
C LYS A 108 17.35 -13.95 9.29
N SER A 109 16.85 -15.08 9.80
CA SER A 109 15.67 -15.75 9.24
C SER A 109 14.41 -14.91 9.44
N LEU A 110 14.22 -14.32 10.62
CA LEU A 110 13.14 -13.37 10.89
C LEU A 110 13.19 -12.16 9.95
N SER A 111 14.38 -11.56 9.76
CA SER A 111 14.54 -10.44 8.81
C SER A 111 14.12 -10.81 7.38
N LYS A 112 14.42 -12.04 6.93
CA LYS A 112 13.96 -12.53 5.62
C LYS A 112 12.44 -12.70 5.56
N LEU A 113 11.81 -13.19 6.62
CA LEU A 113 10.35 -13.34 6.67
C LEU A 113 9.65 -11.97 6.63
N ARG A 114 10.17 -10.99 7.37
CA ARG A 114 9.65 -9.60 7.36
C ARG A 114 9.77 -8.97 5.99
N GLU A 115 10.93 -9.12 5.33
CA GLU A 115 11.13 -8.62 3.97
C GLU A 115 10.21 -9.33 2.96
N LYS A 116 9.99 -10.64 3.12
CA LYS A 116 9.04 -11.40 2.28
C LYS A 116 7.60 -10.87 2.44
N ARG A 117 7.18 -10.58 3.67
CA ARG A 117 5.88 -9.97 3.95
C ARG A 117 5.78 -8.61 3.26
N TRP A 118 6.76 -7.73 3.46
CA TRP A 118 6.80 -6.43 2.79
C TRP A 118 6.69 -6.56 1.26
N ALA A 119 7.46 -7.46 0.66
CA ALA A 119 7.42 -7.68 -0.80
C ALA A 119 6.04 -8.13 -1.29
N LEU A 120 5.35 -9.02 -0.56
CA LEU A 120 3.99 -9.43 -0.90
C LEU A 120 2.98 -8.29 -0.77
N TYR A 121 3.13 -7.45 0.26
CA TYR A 121 2.30 -6.25 0.41
C TYR A 121 2.42 -5.34 -0.81
N VAL A 122 3.65 -5.00 -1.17
CA VAL A 122 3.94 -4.09 -2.30
C VAL A 122 3.43 -4.69 -3.61
N ALA A 123 3.66 -5.98 -3.86
CA ALA A 123 3.15 -6.64 -5.06
C ALA A 123 1.61 -6.59 -5.13
N ARG A 124 0.92 -6.85 -4.02
CA ARG A 124 -0.54 -6.75 -3.96
C ARG A 124 -1.05 -5.31 -4.07
N ALA A 125 -0.32 -4.34 -3.53
CA ALA A 125 -0.64 -2.92 -3.68
C ALA A 125 -0.49 -2.49 -5.15
N ALA A 126 0.58 -2.90 -5.82
CA ALA A 126 0.80 -2.64 -7.25
C ALA A 126 -0.31 -3.27 -8.11
N ASN A 127 -0.68 -4.52 -7.85
CA ASN A 127 -1.79 -5.18 -8.58
C ASN A 127 -3.12 -4.45 -8.38
N ARG A 128 -3.40 -3.96 -7.15
CA ARG A 128 -4.60 -3.17 -6.86
C ARG A 128 -4.58 -1.82 -7.58
N TYR A 129 -3.42 -1.16 -7.63
CA TYR A 129 -3.22 0.06 -8.38
C TYR A 129 -3.42 -0.15 -9.88
N GLU A 130 -2.85 -1.22 -10.46
CA GLU A 130 -3.00 -1.56 -11.87
C GLU A 130 -4.47 -1.84 -12.23
N ALA A 131 -5.17 -2.66 -11.43
CA ALA A 131 -6.59 -2.92 -11.65
C ALA A 131 -7.45 -1.65 -11.58
N TRP A 132 -7.11 -0.73 -10.68
CA TRP A 132 -7.76 0.58 -10.60
C TRP A 132 -7.42 1.46 -11.81
N TRP A 133 -6.15 1.53 -12.21
CA TRP A 133 -5.69 2.29 -13.35
C TRP A 133 -6.38 1.84 -14.65
N ASP A 134 -6.51 0.53 -14.85
CA ASP A 134 -7.23 -0.04 -15.99
C ASP A 134 -8.74 0.20 -15.94
N SER A 135 -9.32 0.36 -14.74
CA SER A 135 -10.71 0.78 -14.60
C SER A 135 -10.91 2.24 -15.04
N LEU A 136 -9.93 3.10 -14.73
CA LEU A 136 -9.94 4.51 -15.09
C LEU A 136 -9.87 4.71 -16.61
N ALA A 137 -8.93 4.03 -17.28
CA ALA A 137 -8.74 4.14 -18.73
C ALA A 137 -9.97 3.71 -19.55
N ARG A 138 -10.87 2.90 -18.97
CA ARG A 138 -12.16 2.52 -19.58
C ARG A 138 -13.22 3.60 -19.48
N GLU A 139 -13.26 4.34 -18.39
CA GLU A 139 -14.24 5.42 -18.18
C GLU A 139 -13.80 6.72 -18.89
N HIS A 140 -12.50 6.98 -18.91
CA HIS A 140 -11.89 8.12 -19.58
C HIS A 140 -10.70 7.65 -20.42
N PRO A 141 -10.85 7.54 -21.75
CA PRO A 141 -9.74 7.14 -22.60
C PRO A 141 -8.57 8.13 -22.42
N PRO A 142 -7.34 7.63 -22.26
CA PRO A 142 -6.18 8.48 -22.06
C PRO A 142 -5.97 9.37 -23.29
N LEU A 143 -5.56 10.62 -23.06
CA LEU A 143 -5.23 11.56 -24.11
C LEU A 143 -4.11 10.98 -24.99
N THR A 144 -4.40 10.76 -26.27
CA THR A 144 -3.42 10.17 -27.20
C THR A 144 -2.57 11.24 -27.87
N GLU A 145 -1.43 10.86 -28.44
CA GLU A 145 -0.59 11.80 -29.23
C GLU A 145 -1.37 12.40 -30.41
N GLY A 146 -2.29 11.64 -31.01
CA GLY A 146 -3.15 12.13 -32.09
C GLY A 146 -4.06 13.26 -31.62
N ASP A 147 -4.63 13.14 -30.42
CA ASP A 147 -5.49 14.16 -29.81
C ASP A 147 -4.71 15.43 -29.44
N MET A 148 -3.42 15.29 -29.10
CA MET A 148 -2.54 16.42 -28.79
C MET A 148 -2.10 17.21 -30.02
N ARG A 149 -2.19 16.64 -31.24
CA ARG A 149 -1.83 17.35 -32.47
C ARG A 149 -2.87 18.36 -32.91
N ASP A 150 -4.12 18.20 -32.46
CA ASP A 150 -5.20 19.15 -32.72
C ASP A 150 -5.57 19.89 -31.43
N LEU A 151 -5.06 21.12 -31.29
CA LEU A 151 -5.34 21.97 -30.13
C LEU A 151 -6.82 22.37 -30.01
N ASN A 152 -7.62 22.21 -31.08
CA ASN A 152 -9.06 22.44 -31.05
C ASN A 152 -9.86 21.15 -30.79
N SER A 153 -9.18 20.02 -30.56
CA SER A 153 -9.85 18.78 -30.21
C SER A 153 -10.58 18.96 -28.87
N PRO A 154 -11.87 18.59 -28.78
CA PRO A 154 -12.59 18.63 -27.51
C PRO A 154 -11.92 17.73 -26.47
N PHE A 155 -11.25 16.64 -26.87
CA PHE A 155 -10.49 15.79 -25.96
C PHE A 155 -9.30 16.50 -25.30
N PHE A 156 -8.61 17.38 -26.04
CA PHE A 156 -7.51 18.17 -25.49
C PHE A 156 -8.05 19.23 -24.51
N GLY A 157 -9.10 19.97 -24.90
CA GLY A 157 -9.74 20.98 -24.04
C GLY A 157 -10.29 20.41 -22.74
N HIS A 158 -11.06 19.32 -22.80
CA HIS A 158 -11.63 18.67 -21.61
C HIS A 158 -10.55 18.13 -20.66
N SER A 159 -9.41 17.68 -21.19
CA SER A 159 -8.29 17.16 -20.39
C SER A 159 -7.53 18.29 -19.67
N VAL A 160 -7.39 19.46 -20.29
CA VAL A 160 -6.66 20.61 -19.75
C VAL A 160 -7.53 21.40 -18.76
N ASP A 161 -8.82 21.59 -19.06
CA ASP A 161 -9.72 22.41 -18.25
C ASP A 161 -10.29 21.69 -17.03
N GLY A 162 -10.09 20.36 -16.92
CA GLY A 162 -10.37 19.58 -15.71
C GLY A 162 -11.80 19.78 -15.21
N GLU A 163 -12.79 19.37 -15.99
CA GLU A 163 -14.21 19.72 -15.76
C GLU A 163 -14.81 19.29 -14.41
N ASN A 164 -14.15 18.43 -13.62
CA ASN A 164 -14.65 18.06 -12.30
C ASN A 164 -13.55 17.71 -11.27
N PRO A 165 -13.12 18.67 -10.44
CA PRO A 165 -12.28 18.41 -9.26
C PRO A 165 -12.95 17.46 -8.24
N SER A 166 -14.26 17.28 -8.36
CA SER A 166 -15.08 16.42 -7.50
C SER A 166 -14.93 14.92 -7.81
N TRP A 167 -14.43 14.56 -9.00
CA TRP A 167 -14.26 13.17 -9.44
C TRP A 167 -13.26 12.42 -8.55
N TRP A 168 -12.11 13.05 -8.26
CA TRP A 168 -11.06 12.57 -7.35
C TRP A 168 -11.53 12.33 -5.90
N LYS A 169 -12.68 12.87 -5.49
CA LYS A 169 -13.16 12.78 -4.10
C LYS A 169 -14.01 11.55 -3.80
N LYS A 170 -14.53 10.83 -4.81
CA LYS A 170 -15.58 9.81 -4.57
C LYS A 170 -15.41 8.47 -5.29
N LYS A 171 -14.85 8.43 -6.50
CA LYS A 171 -14.81 7.20 -7.34
C LYS A 171 -13.43 6.84 -7.88
N ALA A 172 -12.48 7.73 -7.68
CA ALA A 172 -11.26 7.81 -8.47
C ALA A 172 -9.99 7.54 -7.66
N LEU A 173 -10.10 7.28 -6.36
CA LEU A 173 -8.93 6.99 -5.57
C LEU A 173 -8.57 5.52 -5.74
N PRO A 174 -7.27 5.19 -5.89
CA PRO A 174 -6.84 3.80 -5.88
C PRO A 174 -7.32 3.12 -4.59
N PRO A 175 -7.84 1.89 -4.67
CA PRO A 175 -8.32 1.17 -3.50
C PRO A 175 -7.15 0.85 -2.57
N LEU A 176 -7.26 1.29 -1.31
CA LEU A 176 -6.29 1.00 -0.24
C LEU A 176 -6.36 -0.45 0.25
#